data_AF-X0PMZ0-F1
#
_entry.id   AF-X0PMZ0-F1
#
_cell.length_a   1.000
_cell.length_b   1.000
_cell.length_c   1.000
_cell.angle_alpha   90.00
_cell.angle_beta   90.00
_cell.angle_gamma   90.00
#
_symmetry.space_group_name_H-M   'P 1'
#
loop_
_entity.id
_entity.type
_entity.pdbx_description
1 polymer ?
#
loop_
_entity_poly.entity_id
_entity_poly.type
_entity_poly.pdbx_seq_one_letter_code
_entity_poly.pdbx_strand_id
1 'polypeptide(L)'
;MIAKKESVTDEFLDVIHAKVLKEYALEDIQTRWTECLDDMKNLYKQSQKIMVHIRGGLTFKDTNRILKGVAQNSIPFKVYGRKYLDREAACEGCIAVVVSVNK
;
A
#
# COMPACT_ATOMS: atom_id res chain seq x y z
N MET A 1 25.98 21.95 -18.31
CA MET A 1 25.85 20.59 -17.74
C MET A 1 24.38 20.22 -17.77
N ILE A 2 23.98 19.27 -18.61
CA ILE A 2 22.60 18.78 -18.64
C ILE A 2 22.45 17.87 -17.43
N ALA A 3 21.73 18.31 -16.41
CA ALA A 3 21.40 17.46 -15.27
C ALA A 3 20.69 16.22 -15.82
N LYS A 4 21.28 15.03 -15.60
CA LYS A 4 20.60 13.76 -15.84
C LYS A 4 19.27 13.86 -15.10
N LYS A 5 18.16 13.77 -15.82
CA LYS A 5 16.86 13.48 -15.21
C LYS A 5 17.02 12.14 -14.51
N GLU A 6 17.32 12.15 -13.22
CA GLU A 6 17.12 10.99 -12.39
C GLU A 6 15.63 10.70 -12.46
N SER A 7 15.26 9.67 -13.21
CA SER A 7 13.92 9.11 -13.22
C SER A 7 13.65 8.64 -11.79
N VAL A 8 12.85 9.41 -11.07
CA VAL A 8 12.48 9.13 -9.68
C VAL A 8 11.63 7.85 -9.70
N THR A 9 12.24 6.68 -9.49
CA THR A 9 11.62 5.33 -9.50
C THR A 9 10.68 5.14 -8.33
N ASP A 10 9.37 5.02 -8.59
CA ASP A 10 8.37 4.90 -7.53
C ASP A 10 8.37 3.49 -6.97
N GLU A 11 9.04 3.33 -5.82
CA GLU A 11 9.14 2.04 -5.15
C GLU A 11 7.78 1.42 -4.84
N PHE A 12 6.70 2.20 -4.75
CA PHE A 12 5.34 1.67 -4.59
C PHE A 12 4.79 1.17 -5.93
N LEU A 13 5.01 1.88 -7.04
CA LEU A 13 4.65 1.39 -8.38
C LEU A 13 5.46 0.15 -8.76
N ASP A 14 6.74 0.08 -8.39
CA ASP A 14 7.58 -1.09 -8.62
C ASP A 14 7.01 -2.35 -7.93
N VAL A 15 6.32 -2.18 -6.80
CA VAL A 15 5.61 -3.27 -6.10
C VAL A 15 4.33 -3.67 -6.83
N ILE A 16 3.58 -2.71 -7.39
CA ILE A 16 2.40 -3.02 -8.23
C ILE A 16 2.81 -3.87 -9.43
N HIS A 17 4.00 -3.63 -9.98
CA HIS A 17 4.56 -4.44 -11.08
C HIS A 17 5.15 -5.80 -10.64
N ALA A 18 5.19 -6.10 -9.33
CA ALA A 18 5.66 -7.37 -8.80
C ALA A 18 4.52 -8.42 -8.74
N LYS A 19 4.78 -9.57 -8.09
CA LYS A 19 3.77 -10.63 -7.90
C LYS A 19 2.76 -10.21 -6.83
N VAL A 20 1.79 -9.38 -7.24
CA VAL A 20 0.70 -8.89 -6.41
C VAL A 20 -0.35 -9.98 -6.20
N LEU A 21 -0.78 -10.15 -4.96
CA LEU A 21 -1.89 -11.04 -4.58
C LEU A 21 -3.21 -10.28 -4.56
N LYS A 22 -3.19 -9.03 -4.09
CA LYS A 22 -4.38 -8.19 -3.96
C LYS A 22 -4.01 -6.71 -3.90
N GLU A 23 -4.90 -5.87 -4.40
CA GLU A 23 -4.82 -4.41 -4.32
C GLU A 23 -6.11 -3.87 -3.73
N TYR A 24 -6.02 -2.80 -2.96
CA TYR A 24 -7.16 -2.11 -2.36
C TYR A 24 -7.09 -0.63 -2.72
N ALA A 25 -8.17 -0.13 -3.31
CA ALA A 25 -8.32 1.30 -3.57
C ALA A 25 -8.56 2.05 -2.26
N LEU A 26 -8.26 3.34 -2.25
CA LEU A 26 -8.51 4.19 -1.08
C LEU A 26 -9.98 4.19 -0.67
N GLU A 27 -10.89 4.16 -1.64
CA GLU A 27 -12.34 4.09 -1.39
C GLU A 27 -12.73 2.83 -0.63
N ASP A 28 -12.15 1.68 -0.95
CA ASP A 28 -12.40 0.41 -0.26
C ASP A 28 -11.92 0.46 1.20
N ILE A 29 -10.77 1.09 1.43
CA ILE A 29 -10.23 1.31 2.79
C ILE A 29 -11.14 2.25 3.60
N GLN A 30 -11.80 3.20 2.94
CA GLN A 30 -12.66 4.16 3.59
C GLN A 30 -14.05 3.58 3.91
N THR A 31 -14.63 2.82 2.98
CA THR A 31 -16.02 2.33 3.02
C THR A 31 -16.15 0.89 3.53
N ARG A 32 -15.21 0.00 3.18
CA ARG A 32 -15.25 -1.46 3.41
C ARG A 32 -14.01 -1.98 4.14
N TRP A 33 -13.52 -1.21 5.10
CA TRP A 33 -12.28 -1.51 5.82
C TRP A 33 -12.24 -2.92 6.43
N THR A 34 -13.34 -3.35 7.07
CA THR A 34 -13.39 -4.65 7.76
C THR A 34 -13.19 -5.81 6.78
N GLU A 35 -13.86 -5.77 5.62
CA GLU A 35 -13.70 -6.76 4.56
C GLU A 35 -12.25 -6.77 4.03
N CYS A 36 -11.68 -5.59 3.79
CA CYS A 36 -10.29 -5.48 3.34
C CYS A 36 -9.31 -6.10 4.35
N LEU A 37 -9.51 -5.83 5.65
CA LEU A 37 -8.64 -6.36 6.70
C LEU A 37 -8.81 -7.88 6.85
N ASP A 38 -10.02 -8.40 6.78
CA ASP A 38 -10.27 -9.84 6.86
C ASP A 38 -9.67 -10.58 5.66
N ASP A 39 -9.74 -10.01 4.46
CA ASP A 39 -9.05 -10.54 3.29
C ASP A 39 -7.52 -10.57 3.49
N MET A 40 -6.92 -9.48 3.99
CA MET A 40 -5.49 -9.45 4.31
C MET A 40 -5.09 -10.51 5.34
N LYS A 41 -5.92 -10.69 6.38
CA LYS A 41 -5.71 -11.74 7.41
C LYS A 41 -5.80 -13.14 6.82
N ASN A 42 -6.76 -13.38 5.94
CA ASN A 42 -6.92 -14.68 5.27
C ASN A 42 -5.72 -14.98 4.38
N LEU A 43 -5.25 -14.01 3.61
CA LEU A 43 -4.03 -14.13 2.81
C LEU A 43 -2.80 -14.42 3.69
N TYR A 44 -2.68 -13.75 4.84
CA TYR A 44 -1.60 -14.00 5.79
C TYR A 44 -1.67 -15.42 6.36
N LYS A 45 -2.85 -15.90 6.74
CA LYS A 45 -3.05 -17.27 7.25
C LYS A 45 -2.71 -18.33 6.20
N GLN A 46 -3.04 -18.08 4.93
CA GLN A 46 -2.73 -18.98 3.82
C GLN A 46 -1.23 -18.98 3.48
N SER A 47 -0.57 -17.82 3.58
CA SER A 47 0.85 -17.65 3.31
C SER A 47 1.45 -16.62 4.26
N GLN A 48 2.26 -17.10 5.21
CA GLN A 48 3.02 -16.24 6.12
C GLN A 48 4.13 -15.44 5.42
N LYS A 49 4.28 -15.61 4.09
CA LYS A 49 5.24 -14.90 3.24
C LYS A 49 4.61 -13.71 2.52
N ILE A 50 3.60 -13.05 3.09
CA ILE A 50 3.06 -11.83 2.47
C ILE A 50 3.64 -10.57 3.09
N MET A 51 3.60 -9.48 2.31
CA MET A 51 3.99 -8.14 2.72
C MET A 51 2.87 -7.17 2.30
N VAL A 52 2.44 -6.32 3.23
CA VAL A 52 1.44 -5.27 2.98
C VAL A 52 2.17 -3.96 2.70
N HIS A 53 2.01 -3.42 1.51
CA HIS A 53 2.62 -2.18 1.06
C HIS A 53 1.59 -1.07 1.14
N ILE A 54 1.89 -0.02 1.91
CA ILE A 54 0.97 1.09 2.17
C ILE A 54 1.46 2.32 1.43
N ARG A 55 0.63 2.87 0.55
CA ARG A 55 0.99 4.04 -0.26
C ARG A 55 1.23 5.26 0.61
N GLY A 56 2.24 6.04 0.25
CA GLY A 56 2.49 7.35 0.84
C GLY A 56 1.53 8.42 0.36
N GLY A 57 1.31 9.46 1.19
CA GLY A 57 0.45 10.59 0.81
C GLY A 57 -1.04 10.37 1.07
N LEU A 58 -1.40 9.27 1.73
CA LEU A 58 -2.73 9.08 2.31
C LEU A 58 -2.95 10.04 3.49
N THR A 59 -4.22 10.27 3.85
CA THR A 59 -4.53 11.05 5.04
C THR A 59 -4.01 10.34 6.30
N PHE A 60 -3.76 11.11 7.37
CA PHE A 60 -3.38 10.52 8.66
C PHE A 60 -4.41 9.51 9.15
N LYS A 61 -5.71 9.81 8.95
CA LYS A 61 -6.82 8.94 9.35
C LYS A 61 -6.75 7.58 8.66
N ASP A 62 -6.55 7.58 7.34
CA ASP A 62 -6.51 6.34 6.55
C ASP A 62 -5.24 5.54 6.85
N THR A 63 -4.09 6.23 6.91
CA THR A 63 -2.81 5.60 7.26
C THR A 63 -2.87 4.95 8.64
N ASN A 64 -3.39 5.66 9.65
CA ASN A 64 -3.51 5.15 11.01
C ASN A 64 -4.49 3.97 11.09
N ARG A 65 -5.59 4.00 10.34
CA ARG A 65 -6.55 2.89 10.25
C ARG A 65 -5.86 1.64 9.71
N ILE A 66 -5.15 1.77 8.59
CA ILE A 66 -4.42 0.65 7.96
C ILE A 66 -3.36 0.11 8.93
N LEU A 67 -2.48 0.98 9.42
CA LEU A 67 -1.38 0.62 10.32
C LEU A 67 -1.86 -0.11 11.58
N LYS A 68 -2.91 0.39 12.23
CA LYS A 68 -3.46 -0.27 13.42
C LYS A 68 -3.96 -1.68 13.07
N GLY A 69 -4.68 -1.85 11.97
CA GLY A 69 -5.18 -3.17 11.58
C GLY A 69 -4.08 -4.17 11.30
N VAL A 70 -3.10 -3.80 10.47
CA VAL A 70 -2.01 -4.72 10.12
C VAL A 70 -1.11 -5.02 11.31
N ALA A 71 -0.79 -4.02 12.15
CA ALA A 71 0.03 -4.20 13.34
C ALA A 71 -0.65 -5.05 14.41
N GLN A 72 -1.95 -4.83 14.68
CA GLN A 72 -2.71 -5.64 15.64
C GLN A 72 -2.81 -7.11 15.21
N ASN A 73 -2.79 -7.38 13.91
CA ASN A 73 -2.84 -8.73 13.37
C ASN A 73 -1.45 -9.32 13.05
N SER A 74 -0.36 -8.64 13.43
CA SER A 74 1.03 -9.05 13.17
C SER A 74 1.32 -9.34 11.69
N ILE A 75 0.64 -8.65 10.78
CA ILE A 75 0.86 -8.79 9.33
C ILE A 75 2.06 -7.91 8.95
N PRO A 76 3.11 -8.44 8.30
CA PRO A 76 4.26 -7.64 7.86
C PRO A 76 3.84 -6.51 6.92
N PHE A 77 4.37 -5.30 7.13
CA PHE A 77 4.04 -4.15 6.30
C PHE A 77 5.22 -3.21 6.04
N LYS A 78 5.17 -2.49 4.91
CA LYS A 78 6.07 -1.39 4.55
C LYS A 78 5.27 -0.16 4.14
N VAL A 79 5.57 0.99 4.74
CA VAL A 79 4.97 2.28 4.39
C VAL A 79 5.89 3.02 3.44
N TYR A 80 5.32 3.56 2.38
CA TYR A 80 6.04 4.32 1.37
C TYR A 80 5.85 5.82 1.60
N GLY A 81 6.86 6.63 1.26
CA GLY A 81 6.77 8.08 1.33
C GLY A 81 5.96 8.65 0.16
N ARG A 82 5.35 9.82 0.34
CA ARG A 82 4.78 10.58 -0.79
C ARG A 82 5.92 11.12 -1.64
N LYS A 83 5.85 10.96 -2.96
CA LYS A 83 6.82 11.60 -3.86
C LYS A 83 6.48 13.05 -4.14
N TYR A 84 7.50 13.89 -4.14
CA TYR A 84 7.39 15.32 -4.49
C TYR A 84 6.86 15.58 -5.91
N LEU A 85 6.86 14.56 -6.78
CA LEU A 85 6.36 14.63 -8.16
C LEU A 85 4.87 14.27 -8.31
N ASP A 86 4.24 13.71 -7.28
CA ASP A 86 2.79 13.49 -7.26
C ASP A 86 2.10 14.85 -7.07
N ARG A 87 1.89 15.54 -8.21
CA ARG A 87 1.14 16.82 -8.29
C ARG A 87 -0.29 16.67 -7.74
N GLU A 88 -0.85 15.47 -7.78
CA GLU A 88 -2.14 15.16 -7.21
C GLU A 88 -1.94 14.48 -5.84
N ALA A 89 -2.75 14.84 -4.85
CA ALA A 89 -2.88 14.01 -3.65
C ALA A 89 -3.37 12.61 -4.08
N ALA A 90 -3.27 11.58 -3.22
CA ALA A 90 -3.89 10.30 -3.52
C ALA A 90 -5.40 10.52 -3.77
N CYS A 91 -5.80 10.59 -5.04
CA CYS A 91 -7.16 10.85 -5.50
C CYS A 91 -8.06 9.64 -5.22
N GLU A 92 -9.37 9.85 -5.19
CA GLU A 92 -10.35 8.76 -5.23
C GLU A 92 -10.03 7.84 -6.42
N GLY A 93 -10.05 6.52 -6.20
CA GLY A 93 -9.59 5.51 -7.17
C GLY A 93 -8.09 5.17 -7.13
N CYS A 94 -7.27 5.88 -6.35
CA CYS A 94 -5.87 5.49 -6.15
C CYS A 94 -5.75 4.21 -5.31
N ILE A 95 -4.84 3.32 -5.72
CA ILE A 95 -4.44 2.17 -4.90
C ILE A 95 -3.79 2.69 -3.62
N ALA A 96 -4.36 2.32 -2.47
CA ALA A 96 -3.86 2.69 -1.16
C ALA A 96 -3.00 1.59 -0.54
N VAL A 97 -3.34 0.33 -0.82
CA VAL A 97 -2.65 -0.83 -0.25
C VAL A 97 -2.45 -1.90 -1.31
N VAL A 98 -1.25 -2.48 -1.35
CA VAL A 98 -0.93 -3.64 -2.19
C VAL A 98 -0.42 -4.76 -1.30
N VAL A 99 -0.91 -5.98 -1.52
CA VAL A 99 -0.43 -7.18 -0.83
C VAL A 99 0.36 -8.00 -1.82
N SER A 100 1.63 -8.26 -1.51
CA SER A 100 2.53 -9.04 -2.37
C SER A 100 3.15 -10.22 -1.61
N VAL A 101 3.76 -11.15 -2.34
CA VAL A 101 4.57 -12.21 -1.74
C VAL A 101 5.95 -11.64 -1.41
N ASN A 102 6.33 -11.67 -0.13
CA ASN A 102 7.66 -11.39 0.36
C ASN A 102 8.63 -12.44 -0.21
N LYS A 103 9.68 -11.97 -0.91
CA LYS A 103 10.69 -12.83 -1.54
C LYS A 103 11.60 -13.47 -0.50
#